data_AF-A0A3D1S0S8-F1
#
_entry.id   AF-A0A3D1S0S8-F1
#
_cell.length_a   1.000
_cell.length_b   1.000
_cell.length_c   1.000
_cell.angle_alpha   90.00
_cell.angle_beta   90.00
_cell.angle_gamma   90.00
#
_symmetry.space_group_name_H-M   'P 1'
#
loop_
_entity.id
_entity.type
_entity.pdbx_description
1 polymer ?
#
loop_
_entity_poly.entity_id
_entity_poly.type
_entity_poly.pdbx_seq_one_letter_code
_entity_poly.pdbx_strand_id
1 'polypeptide(L)'
;NRFHQLESLHEQLNQIQMQAFSLELDKSGYWAKPKIQFIAPSVQPLALINLQHTVQSVGLGLHFPIEKRPYRPHVTLQRKVNAPSVPLFQPNITCEFNTFSLYESVSGATGVKYIKRQTYPCAN
;
A
#
# COMPACT_ATOMS: atom_id res chain seq x y z
N ASN A 1 -15.55 -10.71 -18.64
CA ASN A 1 -15.29 -11.89 -17.77
C ASN A 1 -14.22 -11.50 -16.76
N ARG A 2 -14.46 -11.69 -15.46
CA ARG A 2 -13.57 -11.31 -14.36
C ARG A 2 -12.21 -12.02 -14.38
N PHE A 3 -12.16 -13.23 -14.96
CA PHE A 3 -10.91 -13.98 -15.11
C PHE A 3 -9.91 -13.25 -16.02
N HIS A 4 -10.33 -12.84 -17.23
CA HIS A 4 -9.48 -12.09 -18.16
C HIS A 4 -9.00 -10.75 -17.57
N GLN A 5 -9.81 -10.09 -16.73
CA GLN A 5 -9.42 -8.83 -16.10
C GLN A 5 -8.28 -9.02 -15.08
N LEU A 6 -8.23 -10.15 -14.37
CA LEU A 6 -7.15 -10.47 -13.44
C LEU A 6 -5.85 -10.83 -14.19
N GLU A 7 -5.95 -11.61 -15.27
CA GLU A 7 -4.79 -11.93 -16.12
C GLU A 7 -4.19 -10.65 -16.73
N SER A 8 -5.03 -9.78 -17.32
CA SER A 8 -4.56 -8.50 -17.85
C SER A 8 -3.97 -7.59 -16.77
N LEU A 9 -4.46 -7.66 -15.52
CA LEU A 9 -3.86 -6.95 -14.39
C LEU A 9 -2.46 -7.49 -14.09
N HIS A 10 -2.28 -8.80 -14.02
CA HIS A 10 -0.97 -9.41 -13.81
C HIS A 10 0.02 -9.03 -14.91
N GLU A 11 -0.38 -9.12 -16.18
CA GLU A 11 0.44 -8.75 -17.32
C GLU A 11 0.89 -7.28 -17.25
N GLN A 12 -0.04 -6.35 -17.01
CA GLN A 12 0.30 -4.92 -16.95
C GLN A 12 1.14 -4.56 -15.73
N LEU A 13 0.86 -5.14 -14.56
CA LEU A 13 1.69 -4.93 -13.37
C LEU A 13 3.12 -5.47 -13.57
N ASN A 14 3.29 -6.54 -14.35
CA ASN A 14 4.61 -7.10 -14.67
C ASN A 14 5.45 -6.19 -15.59
N GLN A 15 4.82 -5.25 -16.30
CA GLN A 15 5.54 -4.27 -17.12
C GLN A 15 6.00 -3.04 -16.33
N ILE A 16 5.52 -2.86 -15.10
CA ILE A 16 5.87 -1.70 -14.27
C ILE A 16 7.36 -1.75 -13.91
N GLN A 17 8.08 -0.74 -14.36
CA GLN A 17 9.47 -0.49 -13.94
C GLN A 17 9.45 0.35 -12.66
N MET A 18 9.70 -0.28 -11.51
CA MET A 18 9.90 0.43 -10.25
C MET A 18 11.38 0.65 -9.96
N GLN A 19 11.73 1.81 -9.41
CA GLN A 19 13.04 2.06 -8.82
C GLN A 19 13.05 1.52 -7.39
N ALA A 20 14.16 0.92 -6.95
CA ALA A 20 14.33 0.58 -5.53
C ALA A 20 14.38 1.84 -4.66
N PHE A 21 13.85 1.77 -3.44
CA PHE A 21 13.85 2.90 -2.52
C PHE A 21 13.89 2.46 -1.06
N SER A 22 14.47 3.32 -0.23
CA SER A 22 14.34 3.24 1.23
C SER A 22 13.13 4.03 1.69
N LEU A 23 12.43 3.53 2.70
CA LEU A 23 11.29 4.16 3.34
C LEU A 23 11.50 4.18 4.84
N GLU A 24 11.55 5.38 5.41
CA GLU A 24 11.61 5.58 6.85
C GLU A 24 10.19 5.76 7.40
N LEU A 25 9.75 4.89 8.31
CA LEU A 25 8.50 5.03 9.05
C LEU A 25 8.81 5.66 10.41
N ASP A 26 8.81 6.99 10.44
CA ASP A 26 9.27 7.83 11.56
C ASP A 26 8.15 8.66 12.22
N LYS A 27 6.92 8.57 11.72
CA LYS A 27 5.77 9.25 12.29
C LYS A 27 4.68 8.28 12.69
N SER A 28 4.10 8.54 13.83
CA SER A 28 2.81 7.98 14.25
C SER A 28 1.68 8.98 14.02
N GLY A 29 0.48 8.47 13.80
CA GLY A 29 -0.69 9.33 13.62
C GLY A 29 -2.00 8.63 13.88
N TYR A 30 -3.06 9.43 13.91
CA TYR A 30 -4.44 8.98 14.07
C TYR A 30 -5.33 9.69 13.06
N TRP A 31 -6.17 8.93 12.36
CA TRP A 31 -7.24 9.48 11.53
C TRP A 31 -8.59 9.22 12.17
N ALA A 32 -9.23 10.29 12.63
CA ALA A 32 -10.50 10.22 13.37
C ALA A 32 -11.65 9.60 12.57
N LYS A 33 -11.80 10.00 11.29
CA LYS A 33 -12.89 9.50 10.43
C LYS A 33 -12.87 7.96 10.28
N PRO A 34 -11.75 7.31 9.90
CA PRO A 34 -11.66 5.85 9.87
C PRO A 34 -11.35 5.19 11.24
N LYS A 35 -11.11 5.97 12.29
CA LYS A 35 -10.71 5.50 13.63
C LYS A 35 -9.51 4.54 13.59
N ILE A 36 -8.46 4.93 12.87
CA ILE A 36 -7.22 4.13 12.78
C ILE A 36 -6.03 4.86 13.36
N GLN A 37 -5.18 4.10 14.03
CA GLN A 37 -3.83 4.50 14.41
C GLN A 37 -2.84 3.86 13.44
N PHE A 38 -1.87 4.65 12.99
CA PHE A 38 -0.95 4.26 11.93
C PHE A 38 0.45 4.79 12.18
N ILE A 39 1.42 4.21 11.45
CA ILE A 39 2.73 4.80 11.23
C ILE A 39 2.89 5.19 9.75
N ALA A 40 3.69 6.20 9.49
CA ALA A 40 3.86 6.79 8.16
C ALA A 40 5.25 7.41 8.04
N PRO A 41 5.74 7.62 6.80
CA PRO A 41 6.93 8.40 6.57
C PRO A 41 6.66 9.90 6.74
N SER A 42 7.63 10.63 7.29
CA SER A 42 7.65 12.09 7.30
C SER A 42 7.96 12.68 5.93
N VAL A 43 8.79 11.98 5.16
CA VAL A 43 9.20 12.32 3.80
C VAL A 43 8.83 11.15 2.89
N GLN A 44 8.04 11.44 1.86
CA GLN A 44 7.60 10.42 0.91
C GLN A 44 8.65 10.26 -0.21
N PRO A 45 9.28 9.09 -0.39
CA PRO A 45 10.22 8.89 -1.48
C PRO A 45 9.53 9.07 -2.83
N LEU A 46 10.14 9.81 -3.75
CA LEU A 46 9.59 10.02 -5.10
C LEU A 46 9.33 8.69 -5.83
N ALA A 47 10.21 7.70 -5.65
CA ALA A 47 10.05 6.36 -6.21
C ALA A 47 8.76 5.66 -5.73
N LEU A 48 8.38 5.82 -4.46
CA LEU A 48 7.12 5.28 -3.93
C LEU A 48 5.90 5.96 -4.56
N ILE A 49 5.95 7.29 -4.73
CA ILE A 49 4.85 8.05 -5.33
C ILE A 49 4.69 7.72 -6.80
N ASN A 50 5.81 7.63 -7.53
CA ASN A 50 5.81 7.19 -8.93
C ASN A 50 5.23 5.78 -9.07
N LEU A 51 5.65 4.83 -8.22
CA LEU A 51 5.09 3.48 -8.22
C LEU A 51 3.58 3.51 -7.99
N GLN A 52 3.10 4.28 -7.01
CA GLN A 52 1.67 4.39 -6.72
C GLN A 52 0.88 4.94 -7.92
N HIS A 53 1.37 6.01 -8.56
CA HIS A 53 0.72 6.60 -9.73
C HIS A 53 0.67 5.62 -10.91
N THR A 54 1.75 4.88 -11.16
CA THR A 54 1.80 3.88 -12.24
C THR A 54 0.83 2.74 -11.99
N VAL A 55 0.79 2.18 -10.77
CA VAL A 55 -0.18 1.13 -10.39
C VAL A 55 -1.62 1.64 -10.50
N GLN A 56 -1.89 2.88 -10.08
CA GLN A 56 -3.22 3.49 -10.22
C GLN A 56 -3.63 3.64 -11.69
N SER A 57 -2.68 4.02 -12.56
CA SER A 57 -2.92 4.17 -14.00
C SER A 57 -3.23 2.83 -14.68
N VAL A 58 -2.53 1.75 -14.31
CA VAL A 58 -2.88 0.39 -14.73
C VAL A 58 -4.30 0.02 -14.28
N GLY A 59 -4.64 0.33 -13.02
CA GLY A 59 -5.99 0.13 -12.50
C GLY A 59 -7.07 0.89 -13.31
N LEU A 60 -6.81 2.16 -13.66
CA LEU A 60 -7.71 2.97 -14.50
C LEU A 60 -7.91 2.34 -15.87
N GLY A 61 -6.82 1.96 -16.56
CA GLY A 61 -6.87 1.36 -17.89
C GLY A 61 -7.65 0.04 -17.93
N LEU A 62 -7.67 -0.68 -16.82
CA LEU A 62 -8.42 -1.93 -16.64
C LEU A 62 -9.80 -1.72 -16.00
N HIS A 63 -10.26 -0.48 -15.86
CA HIS A 63 -11.59 -0.12 -15.34
C HIS A 63 -11.83 -0.54 -13.88
N PHE A 64 -10.78 -0.64 -13.07
CA PHE A 64 -10.94 -0.81 -11.62
C PHE A 64 -11.45 0.49 -10.97
N PRO A 65 -12.29 0.40 -9.91
CA PRO A 65 -12.69 1.57 -9.14
C PRO A 65 -11.48 2.16 -8.42
N ILE A 66 -11.40 3.50 -8.41
CA ILE A 66 -10.21 4.22 -7.95
C ILE A 66 -10.52 5.03 -6.70
N GLU A 67 -9.57 5.02 -5.77
CA GLU A 67 -9.56 5.93 -4.64
C GLU A 67 -9.25 7.36 -5.11
N LYS A 68 -10.19 8.28 -4.89
CA LYS A 68 -10.05 9.70 -5.28
C LYS A 68 -9.32 10.54 -4.25
N ARG A 69 -9.19 10.04 -3.01
CA ARG A 69 -8.46 10.73 -1.95
C ARG A 69 -6.97 10.78 -2.29
N PRO A 70 -6.25 11.85 -1.93
CA PRO A 70 -4.81 11.92 -2.07
C PRO A 70 -4.14 10.70 -1.41
N TYR A 71 -3.17 10.12 -2.09
CA TYR A 71 -2.39 9.02 -1.54
C TYR A 71 -1.61 9.50 -0.31
N ARG A 72 -1.75 8.75 0.78
CA ARG A 72 -1.06 8.99 2.05
C ARG A 72 -0.45 7.66 2.48
N PRO A 73 0.84 7.40 2.18
CA PRO A 73 1.48 6.14 2.54
C PRO A 73 1.47 5.97 4.05
N HIS A 74 0.98 4.82 4.53
CA HIS A 74 0.87 4.51 5.95
C HIS A 74 0.75 3.01 6.16
N VAL A 75 1.11 2.56 7.35
CA VAL A 75 0.83 1.21 7.85
C VAL A 75 -0.16 1.35 9.00
N THR A 76 -1.35 0.77 8.85
CA THR A 76 -2.34 0.74 9.93
C THR A 76 -1.86 -0.21 11.03
N LEU A 77 -1.71 0.29 12.26
CA LEU A 77 -1.36 -0.52 13.42
C LEU A 77 -2.60 -1.00 14.19
N GLN A 78 -3.59 -0.12 14.34
CA GLN A 78 -4.81 -0.44 15.08
C GLN A 78 -6.04 0.17 14.39
N ARG A 79 -7.16 -0.55 14.44
CA ARG A 79 -8.47 -0.13 13.92
C ARG A 79 -9.47 0.00 15.06
N LYS A 80 -10.58 0.70 14.80
CA LYS A 80 -11.67 0.93 15.76
C LYS A 80 -11.18 1.60 17.05
N VAL A 81 -10.19 2.49 16.91
CA VAL A 81 -9.59 3.22 18.03
C VAL A 81 -10.56 4.30 18.50
N ASN A 82 -11.10 4.13 19.71
CA ASN A 82 -12.00 5.10 20.35
C ASN A 82 -11.25 6.19 21.14
N ALA A 83 -10.07 5.84 21.69
CA ALA A 83 -9.17 6.77 22.36
C ALA A 83 -7.76 6.54 21.81
N PRO A 84 -7.21 7.43 20.97
CA PRO A 84 -5.87 7.26 20.43
C PRO A 84 -4.83 7.44 21.53
N SER A 85 -3.81 6.58 21.54
CA SER A 85 -2.64 6.74 22.40
C SER A 85 -1.61 7.64 21.72
N VAL A 86 -0.90 8.46 22.50
CA VAL A 86 0.29 9.14 22.00
C VAL A 86 1.48 8.23 22.32
N PRO A 87 2.34 7.88 21.35
CA PRO A 87 3.48 7.03 21.65
C PRO A 87 4.52 7.81 22.44
N LEU A 88 5.21 7.11 23.35
CA LEU A 88 6.31 7.67 24.14
C LEU A 88 7.52 8.05 23.27
N PHE A 89 7.72 7.31 22.18
CA PHE A 89 8.76 7.56 21.18
C PHE A 89 8.16 7.46 19.78
N GLN A 90 8.64 8.28 18.87
CA GLN A 90 8.32 8.07 17.46
C GLN A 90 8.97 6.76 16.97
N PRO A 91 8.33 6.04 16.03
CA PRO A 91 8.97 4.89 15.41
C PRO A 91 10.26 5.32 14.71
N ASN A 92 11.19 4.38 14.53
CA ASN A 92 12.36 4.55 13.68
C ASN A 92 12.59 3.22 12.98
N ILE A 93 11.84 3.01 11.90
CA ILE A 93 11.87 1.77 11.13
C ILE A 93 12.27 2.12 9.70
N THR A 94 13.44 1.68 9.28
CA THR A 94 13.89 1.80 7.89
C THR A 94 13.57 0.51 7.14
N CYS A 95 12.91 0.63 5.99
CA CYS A 95 12.55 -0.49 5.12
C CYS A 95 13.13 -0.26 3.72
N GLU A 96 13.84 -1.26 3.21
CA GLU A 96 14.33 -1.27 1.83
C GLU A 96 13.35 -2.01 0.93
N PHE A 97 12.92 -1.35 -0.15
CA PHE A 97 11.97 -1.91 -1.11
C PHE A 97 12.61 -2.04 -2.49
N ASN A 98 12.65 -3.28 -2.97
CA ASN A 98 13.05 -3.66 -4.33
C ASN A 98 11.97 -4.49 -5.04
N THR A 99 10.79 -4.62 -4.43
CA THR A 99 9.64 -5.33 -4.99
C THR A 99 8.33 -4.68 -4.53
N PHE A 100 7.25 -4.94 -5.26
CA PHE A 100 5.88 -4.74 -4.79
C PHE A 100 5.03 -5.98 -5.06
N SER A 101 3.92 -6.15 -4.35
CA SER A 101 3.10 -7.36 -4.46
C SER A 101 1.62 -7.06 -4.62
N LEU A 102 0.94 -7.89 -5.42
CA LEU A 102 -0.52 -7.95 -5.46
C LEU A 102 -1.02 -8.93 -4.40
N TYR A 103 -1.98 -8.49 -3.58
CA TYR A 103 -2.65 -9.32 -2.58
C TYR A 103 -4.16 -9.39 -2.84
N GLU A 104 -4.74 -10.56 -2.57
CA GLU A 104 -6.18 -10.73 -2.46
C GLU A 104 -6.60 -10.73 -0.99
N SER A 105 -7.64 -9.97 -0.69
CA SER A 105 -8.25 -9.88 0.64
C SER A 105 -9.46 -10.81 0.74
N VAL A 106 -9.31 -11.93 1.45
CA VAL A 106 -10.39 -12.91 1.66
C VAL A 106 -10.96 -12.76 3.08
N SER A 107 -12.24 -12.45 3.18
CA SER A 107 -12.93 -12.37 4.48
C SER A 107 -13.27 -13.76 4.99
N GLY A 108 -12.99 -14.03 6.27
CA GLY A 108 -13.35 -15.26 6.96
C GLY A 108 -13.91 -14.98 8.35
N ALA A 109 -14.29 -16.04 9.07
CA ALA A 109 -14.96 -15.95 10.37
C ALA A 109 -14.14 -15.21 11.44
N THR A 110 -12.81 -15.27 11.37
CA THR A 110 -11.89 -14.68 12.37
C THR A 110 -11.23 -13.38 11.91
N GLY A 111 -11.59 -12.87 10.72
CA GLY A 111 -11.00 -11.65 10.17
C GLY A 111 -10.67 -11.79 8.68
N VAL A 112 -9.80 -10.90 8.20
CA VAL A 112 -9.36 -10.85 6.81
C VAL A 112 -8.03 -11.57 6.67
N LYS A 113 -7.92 -12.48 5.69
CA LYS A 113 -6.66 -13.09 5.26
C LYS A 113 -6.19 -12.44 3.97
N TYR A 114 -4.92 -12.05 3.93
CA TYR A 114 -4.27 -11.56 2.72
C TYR A 114 -3.50 -12.69 2.04
N ILE A 115 -3.92 -13.06 0.83
CA ILE A 115 -3.26 -14.06 0.00
C ILE A 115 -2.39 -13.33 -1.02
N LYS A 116 -1.08 -13.54 -0.97
CA LYS A 116 -0.16 -13.01 -1.97
C LYS A 116 -0.43 -13.70 -3.31
N ARG A 117 -0.71 -12.93 -4.35
CA ARG A 117 -0.96 -13.43 -5.71
C ARG A 117 0.30 -13.42 -6.54
N GLN A 118 1.04 -12.32 -6.51
CA GLN A 118 2.31 -12.18 -7.23
C GLN A 118 3.18 -11.09 -6.60
N THR A 119 4.49 -11.21 -6.76
CA THR A 119 5.47 -10.16 -6.47
C THR A 119 6.16 -9.76 -7.76
N TYR A 120 6.35 -8.46 -7.96
CA TYR A 120 7.02 -7.87 -9.10
C TYR A 120 8.31 -7.18 -8.62
N PRO A 121 9.47 -7.49 -9.23
CA PRO A 121 10.74 -6.88 -8.84
C PRO A 121 10.92 -5.48 -9.41
N CYS A 122 11.89 -4.75 -8.85
CA CYS A 122 12.42 -3.56 -9.48
C CYS A 122 13.02 -3.87 -10.85
N ALA A 123 13.06 -2.84 -11.70
CA ALA A 123 13.87 -2.89 -12.90
C ALA A 123 15.33 -3.14 -12.49
N ASN A 124 16.04 -3.98 -13.24
CA ASN A 124 17.49 -4.11 -13.11
C ASN A 124 18.20 -2.83 -13.56
#